data_AF-A0A8H7WVQ8-F1
#
_entry.id   AF-A0A8H7WVQ8-F1
#
_cell.length_a   1.000
_cell.length_b   1.000
_cell.length_c   1.000
_cell.angle_alpha   90.00
_cell.angle_beta   90.00
_cell.angle_gamma   90.00
#
_symmetry.space_group_name_H-M   'P 1'
#
loop_
_entity.id
_entity.type
_entity.pdbx_description
1 polymer ?
#
loop_
_entity_poly.entity_id
_entity_poly.type
_entity_poly.pdbx_seq_one_letter_code
_entity_poly.pdbx_strand_id
1 'polypeptide(L)'
;MAMESYEKTTAGTKFKTDVTSNEIHTWEEVLEELNIASENYNDVSGLWGKIRRGCRSFGKNNKVFTACSNARIDFKTRDARGPMLPLRKAASESRLNRDRSITQDVLLSAFDYESSVIDRDVAACLRGIWASPKPDQDRVVAMMQHPKLHRWIAGSGSSALFMNANCKGARRQSTSFVSAKLMDSIHPSGIKPQHQPSGTFALSFFCGEHLGVDDPDSGVHGMMRSLLSQLLLAYPDFDLYYIDRMRNLDYEQVDDLCEMFYVLIAQLPSDVIVFCIVDSISFFEEKNMLCKDAELVVQQLADIVARTQDYGCTFKLLLTSPWNSRVLYKSMSSNEDNVVWMPTKVPPQGGFTGMKWGTTLGADVALLMP
;
A
#
# COMPACT_ATOMS: atom_id res chain seq x y z
N MET A 1 -48.16 10.64 -2.72
CA MET A 1 -49.37 10.19 -3.44
C MET A 1 -49.26 8.79 -4.07
N ALA A 2 -48.12 8.38 -4.65
CA ALA A 2 -47.96 6.99 -5.15
C ALA A 2 -47.74 5.95 -4.03
N MET A 3 -47.07 6.33 -2.93
CA MET A 3 -46.70 5.44 -1.81
C MET A 3 -47.90 5.06 -0.92
N GLU A 4 -48.82 5.99 -0.65
CA GLU A 4 -50.06 5.73 0.10
C GLU A 4 -51.02 4.77 -0.63
N SER A 5 -50.97 4.71 -1.96
CA SER A 5 -51.76 3.75 -2.75
C SER A 5 -51.17 2.34 -2.69
N TYR A 6 -49.86 2.21 -2.44
CA TYR A 6 -49.17 0.93 -2.33
C TYR A 6 -49.38 0.30 -0.95
N GLU A 7 -49.36 1.10 0.12
CA GLU A 7 -49.58 0.61 1.50
C GLU A 7 -51.03 0.15 1.76
N LYS A 8 -52.01 0.76 1.07
CA LYS A 8 -53.40 0.29 1.12
C LYS A 8 -53.63 -1.05 0.44
N THR A 9 -52.76 -1.45 -0.50
CA THR A 9 -52.92 -2.68 -1.28
C THR A 9 -52.15 -3.88 -0.71
N THR A 10 -51.20 -3.67 0.20
CA THR A 10 -50.39 -4.75 0.82
C THR A 10 -50.74 -5.06 2.27
N ALA A 11 -51.74 -4.40 2.86
CA ALA A 11 -52.21 -4.64 4.22
C ALA A 11 -52.69 -6.09 4.41
N GLY A 12 -51.80 -6.94 4.95
CA GLY A 12 -52.08 -8.35 5.26
C GLY A 12 -51.11 -9.37 4.67
N THR A 13 -50.10 -8.96 3.89
CA THR A 13 -49.11 -9.90 3.33
C THR A 13 -47.77 -9.89 4.09
N LYS A 14 -47.01 -10.97 3.95
CA LYS A 14 -45.78 -11.31 4.71
C LYS A 14 -44.56 -10.42 4.39
N PHE A 15 -44.75 -9.33 3.63
CA PHE A 15 -43.70 -8.39 3.24
C PHE A 15 -43.97 -7.04 3.91
N LYS A 16 -43.64 -6.93 5.20
CA LYS A 16 -43.47 -5.62 5.85
C LYS A 16 -42.02 -5.19 5.66
N THR A 17 -41.82 -4.03 5.05
CA THR A 17 -40.54 -3.33 5.12
C THR A 17 -40.47 -2.65 6.48
N ASP A 18 -39.53 -3.07 7.32
CA ASP A 18 -39.19 -2.41 8.59
C ASP A 18 -38.46 -1.08 8.34
N VAL A 19 -39.08 -0.18 7.58
CA VAL A 19 -38.65 1.21 7.46
C VAL A 19 -39.68 2.04 8.20
N THR A 20 -39.41 2.28 9.48
CA THR A 20 -40.13 3.25 10.29
C THR A 20 -39.91 4.64 9.72
N SER A 21 -40.95 5.26 9.15
CA SER A 21 -40.92 6.60 8.56
C SER A 21 -40.99 7.75 9.58
N ASN A 22 -40.55 7.54 10.83
CA ASN A 22 -40.82 8.47 11.94
C ASN A 22 -39.61 9.22 12.51
N GLU A 23 -38.47 9.21 11.83
CA GLU A 23 -37.39 10.16 12.12
C GLU A 23 -37.13 10.98 10.86
N ILE A 24 -38.07 11.86 10.56
CA ILE A 24 -37.81 12.96 9.62
C ILE A 24 -36.95 13.94 10.40
N HIS A 25 -35.63 13.76 10.34
CA HIS A 25 -34.69 14.80 10.73
C HIS A 25 -35.08 16.07 9.96
N THR A 26 -35.27 17.16 10.70
CA THR A 26 -35.51 18.46 10.08
C THR A 26 -34.31 18.82 9.22
N TRP A 27 -34.53 19.53 8.11
CA TRP A 27 -33.42 19.95 7.24
C TRP A 27 -32.37 20.78 8.00
N GLU A 28 -32.78 21.45 9.07
CA GLU A 28 -31.87 22.15 9.98
C GLU A 28 -30.98 21.20 10.79
N GLU A 29 -31.50 20.08 11.31
CA GLU A 29 -30.70 19.05 11.98
C GLU A 29 -29.73 18.36 11.03
N VAL A 30 -30.14 18.12 9.78
CA VAL A 30 -29.25 17.56 8.74
C VAL A 30 -28.13 18.55 8.39
N LEU A 31 -28.43 19.84 8.32
CA LEU A 31 -27.43 20.87 8.07
C LEU A 31 -26.49 21.06 9.26
N GLU A 32 -26.98 20.91 10.49
CA GLU A 32 -26.19 20.97 11.70
C GLU A 32 -25.25 19.76 11.81
N GLU A 33 -25.75 18.54 11.57
CA GLU A 33 -24.91 17.34 11.50
C GLU A 33 -23.87 17.43 10.37
N LEU A 34 -24.23 18.01 9.22
CA LEU A 34 -23.27 18.30 8.15
C LEU A 34 -22.24 19.36 8.56
N ASN A 35 -22.62 20.37 9.35
CA ASN A 35 -21.71 21.38 9.87
C ASN A 35 -20.79 20.81 10.94
N ILE A 36 -21.29 20.00 11.88
CA ILE A 36 -20.51 19.31 12.90
C ILE A 36 -19.56 18.31 12.25
N ALA A 37 -20.02 17.54 11.26
CA ALA A 37 -19.18 16.67 10.45
C ALA A 37 -18.15 17.47 9.66
N SER A 38 -18.51 18.64 9.12
CA SER A 38 -17.59 19.55 8.43
C SER A 38 -16.54 20.13 9.38
N GLU A 39 -16.91 20.57 10.59
CA GLU A 39 -16.00 21.12 11.61
C GLU A 39 -15.04 20.05 12.14
N ASN A 40 -15.53 18.85 12.45
CA ASN A 40 -14.70 17.69 12.79
C ASN A 40 -13.81 17.23 11.62
N TYR A 41 -14.26 17.43 10.37
CA TYR A 41 -13.46 17.20 9.15
C TYR A 41 -12.48 18.35 8.85
N ASN A 42 -12.63 19.52 9.48
CA ASN A 42 -11.79 20.70 9.29
C ASN A 42 -10.70 20.83 10.36
N ASP A 43 -10.87 20.26 11.55
CA ASP A 43 -9.97 20.48 12.70
C ASP A 43 -8.93 19.36 12.89
N VAL A 44 -8.01 19.21 11.93
CA VAL A 44 -6.75 18.48 12.15
C VAL A 44 -5.60 19.46 12.03
N SER A 45 -5.18 20.01 13.16
CA SER A 45 -3.98 20.85 13.24
C SER A 45 -2.71 20.00 13.01
N GLY A 46 -1.74 20.55 12.28
CA GLY A 46 -0.47 19.88 11.94
C GLY A 46 -0.20 19.71 10.44
N LEU A 47 0.84 18.95 10.09
CA LEU A 47 1.31 18.61 8.73
C LEU A 47 0.14 18.25 7.79
N TRP A 48 -0.84 17.49 8.30
CA TRP A 48 -2.03 17.04 7.59
C TRP A 48 -3.03 18.15 7.20
N GLY A 49 -3.08 19.25 7.95
CA GLY A 49 -3.89 20.43 7.60
C GLY A 49 -3.35 21.20 6.39
N LYS A 50 -2.05 21.07 6.07
CA LYS A 50 -1.45 21.63 4.84
C LYS A 50 -1.78 20.76 3.62
N ILE A 51 -1.66 19.44 3.75
CA ILE A 51 -1.96 18.45 2.70
C ILE A 51 -3.44 18.52 2.26
N ARG A 52 -4.38 18.61 3.22
CA ARG A 52 -5.82 18.66 2.92
C ARG A 52 -6.24 19.93 2.16
N ARG A 53 -5.57 21.06 2.40
CA ARG A 53 -5.78 22.31 1.65
C ARG A 53 -5.32 22.19 0.20
N GLY A 54 -4.24 21.45 -0.05
CA GLY A 54 -3.79 21.10 -1.40
C GLY A 54 -4.85 20.31 -2.17
N CYS A 55 -5.34 19.20 -1.61
CA CYS A 55 -6.34 18.33 -2.25
C CYS A 55 -7.69 19.04 -2.54
N ARG A 56 -8.14 20.01 -1.72
CA ARG A 56 -9.38 20.79 -1.97
C ARG A 56 -9.34 21.63 -3.24
N SER A 57 -8.16 22.04 -3.69
CA SER A 57 -7.99 22.79 -4.94
C SER A 57 -8.34 21.95 -6.17
N PHE A 58 -8.09 20.64 -6.11
CA PHE A 58 -8.20 19.73 -7.26
C PHE A 58 -9.65 19.32 -7.60
N GLY A 59 -10.57 19.32 -6.64
CA GLY A 59 -11.99 19.04 -6.90
C GLY A 59 -12.70 20.10 -7.77
N LYS A 60 -12.08 21.26 -8.02
CA LYS A 60 -12.68 22.37 -8.80
C LYS A 60 -12.36 22.33 -10.30
N ASN A 61 -11.51 21.41 -10.78
CA ASN A 61 -11.05 21.37 -12.18
C ASN A 61 -11.81 20.36 -13.09
N ASN A 62 -13.02 19.95 -12.72
CA ASN A 62 -13.85 19.03 -13.52
C ASN A 62 -14.44 19.62 -14.82
N LYS A 63 -13.94 20.78 -15.31
CA LYS A 63 -14.45 21.47 -16.51
C LYS A 63 -13.79 21.02 -17.83
N VAL A 64 -12.77 20.16 -17.78
CA VAL A 64 -12.06 19.70 -19.00
C VAL A 64 -12.77 18.53 -19.69
N PHE A 65 -13.57 17.73 -18.96
CA PHE A 65 -14.29 16.58 -19.54
C PHE A 65 -15.59 16.95 -20.28
N THR A 66 -16.15 18.13 -20.05
CA THR A 66 -17.39 18.59 -20.72
C THR A 66 -17.21 19.08 -22.17
N ALA A 67 -15.99 19.13 -22.69
CA ALA A 67 -15.73 19.65 -24.05
C ALA A 67 -15.85 18.59 -25.18
N CYS A 68 -16.04 17.30 -24.86
CA CYS A 68 -16.00 16.22 -25.86
C CYS A 68 -17.37 15.62 -26.24
N SER A 69 -18.50 16.16 -25.76
CA SER A 69 -19.83 15.57 -26.02
C SER A 69 -20.63 16.21 -27.17
N ASN A 70 -20.10 17.21 -27.89
CA ASN A 70 -20.85 17.86 -28.97
C ASN A 70 -20.53 17.25 -30.35
N ALA A 71 -21.06 16.06 -30.63
CA ALA A 71 -21.15 15.55 -32.00
C ALA A 71 -22.33 16.23 -32.72
N ARG A 72 -22.07 17.02 -33.77
CA ARG A 72 -23.12 17.52 -34.69
C ARG A 72 -23.39 16.46 -35.76
N ILE A 73 -24.63 15.98 -35.82
CA ILE A 73 -25.12 15.07 -36.86
C ILE A 73 -25.61 15.90 -38.05
N ASP A 74 -25.04 15.69 -39.24
CA ASP A 74 -25.56 16.23 -40.51
C ASP A 74 -26.57 15.23 -41.10
N PHE A 75 -27.81 15.67 -41.27
CA PHE A 75 -28.95 14.83 -41.64
C PHE A 75 -29.08 14.55 -43.15
N LYS A 76 -28.14 15.00 -43.99
CA LYS A 76 -28.30 14.88 -45.46
C LYS A 76 -27.47 13.80 -46.15
N THR A 77 -26.46 13.19 -45.54
CA THR A 77 -25.50 12.34 -46.28
C THR A 77 -25.38 10.87 -45.85
N ARG A 78 -25.99 10.42 -44.73
CA ARG A 78 -25.99 9.00 -44.29
C ARG A 78 -24.62 8.27 -44.35
N ASP A 79 -23.51 8.99 -44.34
CA ASP A 79 -22.17 8.43 -44.38
C ASP A 79 -21.50 8.67 -43.02
N ALA A 80 -21.42 7.62 -42.19
CA ALA A 80 -20.75 7.68 -40.90
C ALA A 80 -19.24 7.58 -41.09
N ARG A 81 -18.60 8.67 -41.55
CA ARG A 81 -17.15 8.81 -41.32
C ARG A 81 -16.96 9.14 -39.85
N GLY A 82 -16.64 8.10 -39.07
CA GLY A 82 -16.10 8.29 -37.72
C GLY A 82 -14.92 9.26 -37.76
N PRO A 83 -14.72 10.09 -36.72
CA PRO A 83 -13.62 11.04 -36.70
C PRO A 83 -12.31 10.27 -36.88
N MET A 84 -11.57 10.55 -37.96
CA MET A 84 -10.16 10.17 -38.02
C MET A 84 -9.44 10.88 -36.88
N LEU A 85 -9.09 10.12 -35.85
CA LEU A 85 -8.22 10.62 -34.79
C LEU A 85 -6.88 11.00 -35.43
N PRO A 86 -6.39 12.24 -35.25
CA PRO A 86 -5.16 12.66 -35.90
C PRO A 86 -3.98 11.91 -35.28
N LEU A 87 -3.08 11.41 -36.14
CA LEU A 87 -1.74 10.86 -35.81
C LEU A 87 -0.92 11.73 -34.82
N ARG A 88 -1.32 12.99 -34.65
CA ARG A 88 -0.76 13.95 -33.67
C ARG A 88 -0.94 13.52 -32.21
N LYS A 89 -2.01 12.78 -31.87
CA LYS A 89 -2.26 12.31 -30.49
C LYS A 89 -1.28 11.22 -30.05
N ALA A 90 -0.97 10.28 -30.94
CA ALA A 90 0.06 9.27 -30.71
C ALA A 90 1.47 9.88 -30.63
N ALA A 91 1.77 10.90 -31.45
CA ALA A 91 3.02 11.65 -31.38
C ALA A 91 3.16 12.50 -30.10
N SER A 92 2.05 12.93 -29.47
CA SER A 92 2.08 13.59 -28.16
C SER A 92 2.16 12.59 -27.01
N GLU A 93 1.46 11.46 -27.07
CA GLU A 93 1.52 10.39 -26.06
C GLU A 93 2.92 9.77 -26.00
N SER A 94 3.54 9.51 -27.16
CA SER A 94 4.92 9.03 -27.23
C SER A 94 5.94 10.02 -26.64
N ARG A 95 5.74 11.33 -26.81
CA ARG A 95 6.57 12.36 -26.17
C ARG A 95 6.34 12.40 -24.66
N LEU A 96 5.09 12.39 -24.21
CA LEU A 96 4.74 12.36 -22.79
C LEU A 96 5.32 11.12 -22.10
N ASN A 97 5.23 9.95 -22.72
CA ASN A 97 5.82 8.71 -22.20
C ASN A 97 7.34 8.78 -22.13
N ARG A 98 7.98 9.42 -23.14
CA ARG A 98 9.43 9.65 -23.13
C ARG A 98 9.84 10.62 -22.01
N ASP A 99 9.15 11.74 -21.88
CA ASP A 99 9.42 12.75 -20.84
C ASP A 99 9.20 12.17 -19.44
N ARG A 100 8.19 11.31 -19.29
CA ARG A 100 7.94 10.51 -18.08
C ARG A 100 9.10 9.58 -17.76
N SER A 101 9.52 8.76 -18.72
CA SER A 101 10.65 7.83 -18.55
C SER A 101 11.92 8.57 -18.14
N ILE A 102 12.26 9.66 -18.84
CA ILE A 102 13.44 10.48 -18.52
C ILE A 102 13.34 11.02 -17.09
N THR A 103 12.16 11.49 -16.70
CA THR A 103 11.97 12.04 -15.35
C THR A 103 12.08 10.97 -14.28
N GLN A 104 11.50 9.79 -14.51
CA GLN A 104 11.62 8.65 -13.60
C GLN A 104 13.08 8.24 -13.45
N ASP A 105 13.83 8.13 -14.56
CA ASP A 105 15.25 7.78 -14.52
C ASP A 105 16.09 8.80 -13.71
N VAL A 106 15.78 10.10 -13.84
CA VAL A 106 16.43 11.16 -13.06
C VAL A 106 16.13 11.02 -11.56
N LEU A 107 14.89 10.71 -11.18
CA LEU A 107 14.51 10.51 -9.78
C LEU A 107 15.15 9.27 -9.18
N LEU A 108 15.14 8.15 -9.91
CA LEU A 108 15.77 6.91 -9.47
C LEU A 108 17.28 7.11 -9.26
N SER A 109 17.92 7.88 -10.15
CA SER A 109 19.32 8.27 -10.00
C SER A 109 19.53 9.18 -8.79
N ALA A 110 18.63 10.14 -8.53
CA ALA A 110 18.70 11.03 -7.38
C ALA A 110 18.51 10.30 -6.05
N PHE A 111 17.73 9.21 -6.06
CA PHE A 111 17.55 8.33 -4.91
C PHE A 111 18.68 7.33 -4.72
N ASP A 112 19.66 7.27 -5.63
CA ASP A 112 20.68 6.22 -5.69
C ASP A 112 20.06 4.81 -5.72
N TYR A 113 18.87 4.70 -6.31
CA TYR A 113 18.10 3.46 -6.29
C TYR A 113 18.56 2.52 -7.39
N GLU A 114 18.99 1.33 -7.00
CA GLU A 114 19.29 0.24 -7.92
C GLU A 114 18.28 -0.91 -7.72
N SER A 115 17.41 -1.15 -8.71
CA SER A 115 16.36 -2.18 -8.61
C SER A 115 16.90 -3.59 -8.33
N SER A 116 18.16 -3.86 -8.69
CA SER A 116 18.80 -5.15 -8.46
C SER A 116 19.16 -5.38 -6.98
N VAL A 117 19.20 -4.34 -6.14
CA VAL A 117 19.42 -4.44 -4.69
C VAL A 117 18.31 -5.27 -4.05
N ILE A 118 17.05 -4.90 -4.29
CA ILE A 118 15.90 -5.62 -3.71
C ILE A 118 15.86 -7.07 -4.18
N ASP A 119 16.15 -7.33 -5.46
CA ASP A 119 16.26 -8.70 -5.99
C ASP A 119 17.37 -9.51 -5.28
N ARG A 120 18.51 -8.87 -4.99
CA ARG A 120 19.61 -9.49 -4.24
C ARG A 120 19.20 -9.80 -2.81
N ASP A 121 18.50 -8.89 -2.13
CA ASP A 121 18.07 -9.06 -0.74
C ASP A 121 17.05 -10.19 -0.60
N VAL A 122 16.04 -10.19 -1.47
CA VAL A 122 15.04 -11.27 -1.56
C VAL A 122 15.76 -12.59 -1.79
N ALA A 123 16.67 -12.65 -2.78
CA ALA A 123 17.38 -13.88 -3.09
C ALA A 123 18.33 -14.34 -1.96
N ALA A 124 18.96 -13.41 -1.24
CA ALA A 124 19.78 -13.70 -0.07
C ALA A 124 18.94 -14.30 1.06
N CYS A 125 17.80 -13.68 1.38
CA CYS A 125 16.87 -14.16 2.40
C CYS A 125 16.27 -15.53 2.05
N LEU A 126 15.91 -15.76 0.79
CA LEU A 126 15.39 -17.05 0.31
C LEU A 126 16.42 -18.18 0.41
N ARG A 127 17.70 -17.90 0.13
CA ARG A 127 18.78 -18.89 0.27
C ARG A 127 19.15 -19.13 1.74
N GLY A 128 19.08 -18.08 2.56
CA GLY A 128 19.52 -18.11 3.96
C GLY A 128 18.85 -19.18 4.80
N ILE A 129 17.55 -19.47 4.55
CA ILE A 129 16.77 -20.43 5.35
C ILE A 129 17.38 -21.83 5.38
N TRP A 130 18.02 -22.25 4.29
CA TRP A 130 18.60 -23.60 4.16
C TRP A 130 19.86 -23.76 5.01
N ALA A 131 20.56 -22.65 5.28
CA ALA A 131 21.71 -22.61 6.18
C ALA A 131 21.30 -22.37 7.65
N SER A 132 20.04 -22.01 7.90
CA SER A 132 19.53 -21.76 9.25
C SER A 132 19.35 -23.07 10.04
N PRO A 133 19.63 -23.07 11.35
CA PRO A 133 19.34 -24.20 12.24
C PRO A 133 17.86 -24.61 12.20
N LYS A 134 17.56 -25.90 12.44
CA LYS A 134 16.18 -26.42 12.46
C LYS A 134 15.21 -25.62 13.35
N PRO A 135 15.57 -25.18 14.57
CA PRO A 135 14.67 -24.37 15.39
C PRO A 135 14.26 -23.03 14.74
N ASP A 136 15.16 -22.42 13.97
CA ASP A 136 14.88 -21.18 13.24
C ASP A 136 13.96 -21.45 12.05
N GLN A 137 14.20 -22.55 11.33
CA GLN A 137 13.31 -22.99 10.25
C GLN A 137 11.91 -23.33 10.77
N ASP A 138 11.81 -24.02 11.91
CA ASP A 138 10.54 -24.37 12.55
C ASP A 138 9.75 -23.11 12.95
N ARG A 139 10.46 -22.08 13.43
CA ARG A 139 9.88 -20.77 13.73
C ARG A 139 9.36 -20.06 12.50
N VAL A 140 10.11 -20.06 11.41
CA VAL A 140 9.68 -19.52 10.12
C VAL A 140 8.40 -20.23 9.64
N VAL A 141 8.36 -21.56 9.71
CA VAL A 141 7.16 -22.35 9.38
C VAL A 141 5.98 -21.95 10.27
N ALA A 142 6.20 -21.79 11.58
CA ALA A 142 5.13 -21.37 12.49
C ALA A 142 4.63 -19.94 12.24
N MET A 143 5.52 -19.02 11.85
CA MET A 143 5.13 -17.67 11.41
C MET A 143 4.29 -17.74 10.14
N MET A 144 4.72 -18.54 9.16
CA MET A 144 4.00 -18.71 7.91
C MET A 144 2.59 -19.28 8.12
N GLN A 145 2.45 -20.22 9.04
CA GLN A 145 1.17 -20.87 9.37
C GLN A 145 0.28 -20.02 10.29
N HIS A 146 0.73 -18.83 10.69
CA HIS A 146 0.01 -18.05 11.68
C HIS A 146 -1.33 -17.53 11.11
N PRO A 147 -2.49 -17.81 11.73
CA PRO A 147 -3.80 -17.47 11.16
C PRO A 147 -3.99 -15.98 10.85
N LYS A 148 -3.41 -15.08 11.67
CA LYS A 148 -3.47 -13.64 11.41
C LYS A 148 -2.73 -13.23 10.13
N LEU A 149 -1.64 -13.93 9.76
CA LEU A 149 -0.91 -13.66 8.52
C LEU A 149 -1.77 -14.06 7.32
N HIS A 150 -2.35 -15.26 7.34
CA HIS A 150 -3.29 -15.73 6.33
C HIS A 150 -4.48 -14.76 6.15
N ARG A 151 -5.12 -14.36 7.26
CA ARG A 151 -6.24 -13.39 7.23
C ARG A 151 -5.81 -12.02 6.70
N TRP A 152 -4.62 -11.56 7.04
CA TRP A 152 -4.08 -10.30 6.53
C TRP A 152 -3.81 -10.36 5.03
N ILE A 153 -3.26 -11.47 4.51
CA ILE A 153 -3.07 -11.67 3.06
C ILE A 153 -4.43 -11.69 2.36
N ALA A 154 -5.31 -12.62 2.73
CA ALA A 154 -6.57 -12.86 2.04
C ALA A 154 -7.65 -11.78 2.25
N GLY A 155 -7.49 -10.90 3.25
CA GLY A 155 -8.47 -9.85 3.54
C GLY A 155 -8.65 -8.88 2.37
N SER A 156 -9.86 -8.41 2.10
CA SER A 156 -10.14 -7.50 0.99
C SER A 156 -9.87 -6.02 1.27
N GLY A 157 -9.56 -5.67 2.53
CA GLY A 157 -9.39 -4.29 2.97
C GLY A 157 -7.95 -3.95 3.35
N SER A 158 -7.68 -2.65 3.35
CA SER A 158 -6.43 -2.09 3.85
C SER A 158 -6.24 -2.48 5.31
N SER A 159 -5.08 -3.05 5.63
CA SER A 159 -4.81 -3.56 6.97
C SER A 159 -3.31 -3.65 7.23
N ALA A 160 -2.98 -3.58 8.51
CA ALA A 160 -1.61 -3.58 8.99
C ALA A 160 -1.38 -4.81 9.88
N LEU A 161 -0.21 -5.42 9.78
CA LEU A 161 0.20 -6.55 10.63
C LEU A 161 1.63 -6.35 11.09
N PHE A 162 1.86 -6.41 12.40
CA PHE A 162 3.20 -6.38 13.00
C PHE A 162 3.55 -7.76 13.55
N MET A 163 4.52 -8.45 12.97
CA MET A 163 4.94 -9.78 13.39
C MET A 163 6.27 -9.77 14.13
N ASN A 164 6.23 -10.05 15.44
CA ASN A 164 7.41 -10.26 16.27
C ASN A 164 7.78 -11.74 16.30
N ALA A 165 8.93 -12.09 15.73
CA ALA A 165 9.39 -13.47 15.62
C ALA A 165 9.96 -14.02 16.93
N ASN A 166 10.44 -13.14 17.83
CA ASN A 166 11.00 -13.53 19.13
C ASN A 166 12.13 -14.58 19.02
N CYS A 167 13.04 -14.37 18.07
CA CYS A 167 14.21 -15.21 17.87
C CYS A 167 15.23 -15.03 19.00
N LYS A 168 15.97 -16.09 19.31
CA LYS A 168 17.07 -16.06 20.27
C LYS A 168 18.41 -16.19 19.55
N GLY A 169 19.39 -15.39 19.96
CA GLY A 169 20.78 -15.51 19.51
C GLY A 169 21.17 -14.53 18.41
N ALA A 170 22.41 -14.68 17.90
CA ALA A 170 23.03 -13.75 16.96
C ALA A 170 22.55 -13.88 15.50
N ARG A 171 21.69 -14.85 15.18
CA ARG A 171 21.25 -15.12 13.80
C ARG A 171 19.93 -14.43 13.52
N ARG A 172 20.03 -13.17 13.14
CA ARG A 172 18.91 -12.21 13.02
C ARG A 172 18.13 -12.31 11.70
N GLN A 173 18.72 -12.94 10.67
CA GLN A 173 18.21 -12.94 9.28
C GLN A 173 17.30 -14.12 8.92
N SER A 174 17.22 -15.16 9.78
CA SER A 174 16.44 -16.37 9.44
C SER A 174 14.95 -16.10 9.21
N THR A 175 14.38 -15.08 9.86
CA THR A 175 12.95 -14.74 9.79
C THR A 175 12.55 -13.94 8.56
N SER A 176 13.51 -13.27 7.93
CA SER A 176 13.33 -12.49 6.71
C SER A 176 12.89 -13.35 5.53
N PHE A 177 13.03 -14.68 5.64
CA PHE A 177 12.49 -15.63 4.67
C PHE A 177 10.99 -15.44 4.43
N VAL A 178 10.18 -15.16 5.45
CA VAL A 178 8.71 -15.01 5.28
C VAL A 178 8.41 -13.82 4.35
N SER A 179 9.05 -12.68 4.61
CA SER A 179 8.92 -11.45 3.82
C SER A 179 9.43 -11.66 2.39
N ALA A 180 10.62 -12.27 2.24
CA ALA A 180 11.22 -12.56 0.94
C ALA A 180 10.37 -13.54 0.11
N LYS A 181 9.79 -14.56 0.76
CA LYS A 181 8.97 -15.54 0.07
C LYS A 181 7.59 -15.00 -0.31
N LEU A 182 7.04 -14.08 0.49
CA LEU A 182 5.85 -13.32 0.12
C LEU A 182 6.13 -12.44 -1.11
N MET A 183 7.24 -11.70 -1.11
CA MET A 183 7.67 -10.86 -2.23
C MET A 183 7.86 -11.68 -3.52
N ASP A 184 8.62 -12.78 -3.46
CA ASP A 184 8.85 -13.72 -4.57
C ASP A 184 7.56 -14.38 -5.09
N SER A 185 6.53 -14.50 -4.26
CA SER A 185 5.25 -15.07 -4.71
C SER A 185 4.36 -14.07 -5.42
N ILE A 186 4.47 -12.78 -5.08
CA ILE A 186 3.74 -11.69 -5.75
C ILE A 186 4.46 -11.31 -7.05
N HIS A 187 5.79 -11.25 -7.01
CA HIS A 187 6.65 -10.94 -8.15
C HIS A 187 7.71 -12.04 -8.35
N PRO A 188 7.37 -13.16 -9.02
CA PRO A 188 8.31 -14.24 -9.25
C PRO A 188 9.51 -13.78 -10.08
N SER A 189 10.71 -13.90 -9.53
CA SER A 189 11.95 -13.54 -10.23
C SER A 189 12.07 -14.31 -11.54
N GLY A 190 12.16 -13.60 -12.67
CA GLY A 190 12.32 -14.18 -14.01
C GLY A 190 11.09 -14.06 -14.93
N ILE A 191 9.94 -13.63 -14.41
CA ILE A 191 8.80 -13.24 -15.25
C ILE A 191 8.87 -11.73 -15.48
N LYS A 192 9.28 -11.31 -16.69
CA LYS A 192 9.15 -9.90 -17.08
C LYS A 192 7.65 -9.55 -17.11
N PRO A 193 7.21 -8.41 -16.54
CA PRO A 193 5.81 -8.00 -16.62
C PRO A 193 5.42 -7.85 -18.10
N GLN A 194 4.72 -8.86 -18.63
CA GLN A 194 4.23 -8.85 -19.99
C GLN A 194 2.97 -8.01 -20.01
N HIS A 195 3.10 -6.72 -20.35
CA HIS A 195 2.07 -5.80 -20.88
C HIS A 195 0.69 -5.73 -20.20
N GLN A 196 0.49 -6.30 -19.02
CA GLN A 196 -0.67 -6.03 -18.19
C GLN A 196 -0.21 -5.46 -16.85
N PRO A 197 -0.69 -4.27 -16.46
CA PRO A 197 -0.58 -3.84 -15.08
C PRO A 197 -1.36 -4.83 -14.24
N SER A 198 -0.68 -5.74 -13.55
CA SER A 198 -1.30 -6.49 -12.48
C SER A 198 -1.80 -5.46 -11.47
N GLY A 199 -3.10 -5.50 -11.14
CA GLY A 199 -3.67 -4.68 -10.07
C GLY A 199 -3.11 -5.02 -8.69
N THR A 200 -2.01 -5.76 -8.60
CA THR A 200 -1.36 -6.16 -7.35
C THR A 200 0.14 -6.08 -7.52
N PHE A 201 0.80 -5.37 -6.62
CA PHE A 201 2.26 -5.32 -6.56
C PHE A 201 2.74 -5.23 -5.11
N ALA A 202 3.98 -5.66 -4.90
CA ALA A 202 4.65 -5.60 -3.62
C ALA A 202 5.85 -4.65 -3.65
N LEU A 203 5.99 -3.88 -2.58
CA LEU A 203 7.12 -3.05 -2.22
C LEU A 203 7.75 -3.71 -0.99
N SER A 204 9.07 -3.81 -0.95
CA SER A 204 9.75 -4.42 0.18
C SER A 204 11.05 -3.73 0.53
N PHE A 205 11.40 -3.71 1.81
CA PHE A 205 12.71 -3.29 2.26
C PHE A 205 13.20 -4.21 3.39
N PHE A 206 14.43 -4.69 3.28
CA PHE A 206 15.03 -5.62 4.23
C PHE A 206 16.01 -4.89 5.14
N CYS A 207 15.52 -4.31 6.24
CA CYS A 207 16.34 -3.47 7.13
C CYS A 207 17.60 -4.19 7.64
N GLY A 208 17.55 -5.51 7.80
CA GLY A 208 18.69 -6.33 8.24
C GLY A 208 19.83 -6.44 7.23
N GLU A 209 19.56 -6.24 5.94
CA GLU A 209 20.58 -6.26 4.87
C GLU A 209 21.24 -4.87 4.71
N HIS A 210 20.58 -3.80 5.19
CA HIS A 210 21.02 -2.41 5.04
C HIS A 210 21.44 -1.74 6.35
N LEU A 211 22.36 -2.38 7.08
CA LEU A 211 22.91 -1.87 8.35
C LEU A 211 24.30 -1.26 8.21
N GLY A 212 24.90 -1.34 7.02
CA GLY A 212 26.24 -0.83 6.73
C GLY A 212 26.33 0.68 6.90
N VAL A 213 27.51 1.19 7.26
CA VAL A 213 27.76 2.64 7.35
C VAL A 213 27.96 3.24 5.96
N ASP A 214 28.58 2.48 5.05
CA ASP A 214 28.84 2.89 3.66
C ASP A 214 27.76 2.42 2.69
N ASP A 215 26.64 1.91 3.21
CA ASP A 215 25.52 1.45 2.40
C ASP A 215 24.62 2.66 2.08
N PRO A 216 24.44 3.01 0.78
CA PRO A 216 23.61 4.15 0.38
C PRO A 216 22.13 4.00 0.76
N ASP A 217 21.65 2.78 0.98
CA ASP A 217 20.29 2.45 1.38
C ASP A 217 20.13 2.31 2.90
N SER A 218 21.19 2.55 3.67
CA SER A 218 21.18 2.41 5.12
C SER A 218 20.18 3.34 5.82
N GLY A 219 19.56 2.81 6.88
CA GLY A 219 18.69 3.58 7.77
C GLY A 219 17.29 3.87 7.22
N VAL A 220 16.57 4.70 7.97
CA VAL A 220 15.14 5.00 7.72
C VAL A 220 14.93 5.80 6.42
N HIS A 221 15.89 6.67 6.09
CA HIS A 221 15.83 7.52 4.91
C HIS A 221 16.04 6.71 3.62
N GLY A 222 17.06 5.84 3.60
CA GLY A 222 17.30 4.88 2.51
C GLY A 222 16.11 3.95 2.29
N MET A 223 15.53 3.43 3.38
CA MET A 223 14.29 2.65 3.32
C MET A 223 13.15 3.41 2.60
N MET A 224 12.86 4.65 3.00
CA MET A 224 11.77 5.41 2.38
C MET A 224 12.06 5.80 0.93
N ARG A 225 13.31 6.15 0.59
CA ARG A 225 13.73 6.37 -0.81
C ARG A 225 13.53 5.12 -1.66
N SER A 226 13.90 3.95 -1.13
CA SER A 226 13.73 2.67 -1.80
C SER A 226 12.24 2.34 -2.02
N LEU A 227 11.38 2.49 -1.01
CA LEU A 227 9.95 2.25 -1.14
C LEU A 227 9.28 3.20 -2.15
N LEU A 228 9.66 4.48 -2.16
CA LEU A 228 9.21 5.46 -3.15
C LEU A 228 9.62 5.05 -4.57
N SER A 229 10.88 4.66 -4.75
CA SER A 229 11.43 4.23 -6.03
C SER A 229 10.72 2.98 -6.57
N GLN A 230 10.50 1.98 -5.71
CA GLN A 230 9.73 0.79 -6.05
C GLN A 230 8.30 1.12 -6.46
N LEU A 231 7.64 2.05 -5.76
CA LEU A 231 6.27 2.47 -6.08
C LEU A 231 6.19 3.13 -7.47
N LEU A 232 7.12 4.03 -7.79
CA LEU A 232 7.20 4.70 -9.10
C LEU A 232 7.42 3.73 -10.26
N LEU A 233 8.20 2.67 -10.01
CA LEU A 233 8.47 1.62 -10.99
C LEU A 233 7.28 0.67 -11.15
N ALA A 234 6.62 0.32 -10.05
CA ALA A 234 5.49 -0.58 -10.05
C ALA A 234 4.25 0.03 -10.71
N TYR A 235 4.03 1.33 -10.53
CA TYR A 235 2.90 2.04 -11.11
C TYR A 235 3.35 3.24 -11.95
N PRO A 236 3.44 3.11 -13.28
CA PRO A 236 4.03 4.14 -14.11
C PRO A 236 3.08 5.33 -14.38
N ASP A 237 1.79 5.20 -14.06
CA ASP A 237 0.75 6.16 -14.46
C ASP A 237 0.49 7.29 -13.43
N PHE A 238 1.48 7.58 -12.57
CA PHE A 238 1.42 8.77 -11.72
C PHE A 238 1.43 10.08 -12.52
N ASP A 239 0.74 11.09 -12.00
CA ASP A 239 0.69 12.41 -12.62
C ASP A 239 2.09 13.07 -12.55
N LEU A 240 2.55 13.57 -13.71
CA LEU A 240 3.82 14.27 -13.89
C LEU A 240 4.03 15.42 -12.89
N TYR A 241 2.96 16.06 -12.41
CA TYR A 241 3.05 17.10 -11.39
C TYR A 241 3.70 16.59 -10.10
N TYR A 242 3.31 15.40 -9.62
CA TYR A 242 3.89 14.83 -8.40
C TYR A 242 5.30 14.33 -8.65
N ILE A 243 5.55 13.76 -9.83
CA ILE A 243 6.89 13.36 -10.25
C ILE A 243 7.83 14.59 -10.30
N ASP A 244 7.35 15.76 -10.76
CA ASP A 244 8.16 17.00 -10.75
C ASP A 244 8.34 17.55 -9.33
N ARG A 245 7.30 17.51 -8.49
CA ARG A 245 7.38 17.89 -7.06
C ARG A 245 8.43 17.06 -6.33
N MET A 246 8.58 15.79 -6.67
CA MET A 246 9.59 14.90 -6.08
C MET A 246 11.03 15.40 -6.25
N ARG A 247 11.35 16.08 -7.36
CA ARG A 247 12.71 16.59 -7.61
C ARG A 247 13.15 17.65 -6.60
N ASN A 248 12.18 18.29 -5.92
CA ASN A 248 12.42 19.35 -4.95
C ASN A 248 12.26 18.86 -3.49
N LEU A 249 12.12 17.55 -3.27
CA LEU A 249 12.07 17.00 -1.92
C LEU A 249 13.44 17.08 -1.26
N ASP A 250 13.44 17.33 0.05
CA ASP A 250 14.61 17.08 0.88
C ASP A 250 14.66 15.59 1.21
N TYR A 251 15.54 14.86 0.53
CA TYR A 251 15.69 13.41 0.70
C TYR A 251 16.30 13.03 2.06
N GLU A 252 16.81 14.01 2.81
CA GLU A 252 17.31 13.85 4.18
C GLU A 252 16.20 14.14 5.22
N GLN A 253 14.98 14.49 4.80
CA GLN A 253 13.84 14.67 5.71
C GLN A 253 12.83 13.54 5.55
N VAL A 254 12.72 12.70 6.58
CA VAL A 254 11.82 11.54 6.59
C VAL A 254 10.36 11.95 6.43
N ASP A 255 9.94 13.07 7.03
CA ASP A 255 8.58 13.61 6.89
C ASP A 255 8.22 13.88 5.42
N ASP A 256 9.13 14.49 4.65
CA ASP A 256 8.91 14.82 3.24
C ASP A 256 8.80 13.55 2.38
N LEU A 257 9.63 12.53 2.66
CA LEU A 257 9.56 11.24 1.99
C LEU A 257 8.24 10.50 2.32
N CYS A 258 7.79 10.53 3.58
CA CYS A 258 6.52 9.94 3.99
C CYS A 258 5.33 10.65 3.36
N GLU A 259 5.34 11.99 3.33
CA GLU A 259 4.28 12.77 2.70
C GLU A 259 4.18 12.41 1.21
N MET A 260 5.31 12.37 0.51
CA MET A 260 5.31 12.02 -0.90
C MET A 260 4.79 10.59 -1.13
N PHE A 261 5.22 9.65 -0.30
CA PHE A 261 4.79 8.25 -0.41
C PHE A 261 3.28 8.14 -0.27
N TYR A 262 2.69 8.81 0.73
CA TYR A 262 1.25 8.89 0.89
C TYR A 262 0.55 9.52 -0.33
N VAL A 263 1.07 10.64 -0.84
CA VAL A 263 0.49 11.33 -2.00
C VAL A 263 0.46 10.45 -3.24
N LEU A 264 1.48 9.60 -3.44
CA LEU A 264 1.49 8.64 -4.53
C LEU A 264 0.49 7.50 -4.29
N ILE A 265 0.47 6.90 -3.08
CA ILE A 265 -0.51 5.85 -2.74
C ILE A 265 -1.95 6.35 -2.92
N ALA A 266 -2.26 7.60 -2.53
CA ALA A 266 -3.59 8.19 -2.66
C ALA A 266 -4.06 8.39 -4.12
N GLN A 267 -3.16 8.31 -5.11
CA GLN A 267 -3.50 8.36 -6.53
C GLN A 267 -3.85 7.00 -7.12
N LEU A 268 -3.58 5.91 -6.40
CA LEU A 268 -3.81 4.57 -6.91
C LEU A 268 -5.32 4.28 -7.00
N PRO A 269 -5.78 3.67 -8.11
CA PRO A 269 -7.15 3.21 -8.26
C PRO A 269 -7.58 2.21 -7.18
N SER A 270 -8.90 2.08 -6.97
CA SER A 270 -9.46 1.22 -5.92
C SER A 270 -9.32 -0.28 -6.19
N ASP A 271 -9.11 -0.67 -7.44
CA ASP A 271 -8.82 -2.04 -7.86
C ASP A 271 -7.35 -2.43 -7.67
N VAL A 272 -6.48 -1.49 -7.29
CA VAL A 272 -5.08 -1.76 -7.00
C VAL A 272 -4.90 -2.26 -5.56
N ILE A 273 -4.06 -3.28 -5.38
CA ILE A 273 -3.61 -3.82 -4.10
C ILE A 273 -2.10 -3.59 -3.99
N VAL A 274 -1.68 -2.92 -2.92
CA VAL A 274 -0.27 -2.67 -2.62
C VAL A 274 0.11 -3.43 -1.36
N PHE A 275 1.04 -4.36 -1.49
CA PHE A 275 1.73 -4.96 -0.35
C PHE A 275 2.96 -4.12 -0.03
N CYS A 276 3.01 -3.52 1.16
CA CYS A 276 4.20 -2.82 1.66
C CYS A 276 4.80 -3.65 2.80
N ILE A 277 5.98 -4.22 2.57
CA ILE A 277 6.65 -5.17 3.47
C ILE A 277 7.95 -4.56 3.98
N VAL A 278 7.98 -4.15 5.25
CA VAL A 278 9.21 -3.69 5.89
C VAL A 278 9.71 -4.79 6.82
N ASP A 279 10.77 -5.46 6.39
CA ASP A 279 11.33 -6.58 7.11
C ASP A 279 12.34 -6.13 8.17
N SER A 280 12.21 -6.69 9.37
CA SER A 280 13.12 -6.50 10.49
C SER A 280 13.27 -5.04 10.96
N ILE A 281 12.19 -4.26 10.92
CA ILE A 281 12.19 -2.82 11.23
C ILE A 281 12.75 -2.49 12.63
N SER A 282 12.70 -3.44 13.56
CA SER A 282 13.22 -3.29 14.92
C SER A 282 14.72 -3.03 14.99
N PHE A 283 15.49 -3.27 13.92
CA PHE A 283 16.90 -2.86 13.86
C PHE A 283 17.09 -1.36 14.09
N PHE A 284 16.12 -0.53 13.71
CA PHE A 284 16.16 0.91 13.95
C PHE A 284 15.91 1.30 15.42
N GLU A 285 15.39 0.39 16.26
CA GLU A 285 15.24 0.62 17.70
C GLU A 285 16.58 0.60 18.47
N GLU A 286 17.66 0.11 17.87
CA GLU A 286 18.95 0.00 18.55
C GLU A 286 19.64 1.36 18.73
N LYS A 287 19.46 2.29 17.78
CA LYS A 287 20.06 3.63 17.80
C LYS A 287 18.99 4.69 18.03
N ASN A 288 19.12 5.50 19.08
CA ASN A 288 18.12 6.51 19.45
C ASN A 288 17.72 7.48 18.32
N MET A 289 18.66 7.88 17.45
CA MET A 289 18.36 8.75 16.31
C MET A 289 17.45 8.04 15.30
N LEU A 290 17.79 6.81 14.91
CA LEU A 290 16.99 6.01 13.97
C LEU A 290 15.63 5.61 14.55
N CYS A 291 15.54 5.44 15.88
CA CYS A 291 14.31 5.05 16.54
C CYS A 291 13.20 6.08 16.35
N LYS A 292 13.50 7.38 16.51
CA LYS A 292 12.51 8.45 16.35
C LYS A 292 11.98 8.52 14.91
N ASP A 293 12.89 8.46 13.94
CA ASP A 293 12.52 8.48 12.53
C ASP A 293 11.71 7.23 12.16
N ALA A 294 12.09 6.06 12.68
CA ALA A 294 11.35 4.83 12.47
C ALA A 294 9.96 4.85 13.12
N GLU A 295 9.83 5.43 14.33
CA GLU A 295 8.53 5.63 14.98
C GLU A 295 7.60 6.50 14.13
N LEU A 296 8.13 7.59 13.58
CA LEU A 296 7.42 8.47 12.66
C LEU A 296 7.00 7.71 11.40
N VAL A 297 7.90 6.99 10.73
CA VAL A 297 7.56 6.23 9.52
C VAL A 297 6.49 5.18 9.81
N VAL A 298 6.60 4.41 10.89
CA VAL A 298 5.59 3.40 11.24
C VAL A 298 4.24 4.06 11.47
N GLN A 299 4.20 5.19 12.18
CA GLN A 299 2.96 5.92 12.38
C GLN A 299 2.37 6.42 11.05
N GLN A 300 3.20 6.99 10.17
CA GLN A 300 2.76 7.49 8.86
C GLN A 300 2.23 6.34 7.99
N LEU A 301 2.93 5.20 7.92
CA LEU A 301 2.48 4.02 7.17
C LEU A 301 1.18 3.43 7.74
N ALA A 302 1.02 3.42 9.07
CA ALA A 302 -0.23 3.00 9.71
C ALA A 302 -1.38 3.98 9.40
N ASP A 303 -1.11 5.29 9.34
CA ASP A 303 -2.09 6.29 8.93
C ASP A 303 -2.55 6.09 7.47
N ILE A 304 -1.66 5.64 6.57
CA ILE A 304 -2.04 5.27 5.19
C ILE A 304 -3.08 4.14 5.22
N VAL A 305 -2.86 3.11 6.03
CA VAL A 305 -3.80 1.98 6.18
C VAL A 305 -5.18 2.48 6.61
N ALA A 306 -5.25 3.34 7.64
CA ALA A 306 -6.52 3.86 8.13
C ALA A 306 -7.25 4.70 7.08
N ARG A 307 -6.53 5.51 6.29
CA ARG A 307 -7.11 6.40 5.27
C ARG A 307 -7.57 5.65 4.02
N THR A 308 -6.90 4.55 3.70
CA THR A 308 -7.23 3.70 2.55
C THR A 308 -8.28 2.64 2.88
N GLN A 309 -8.85 2.67 4.08
CA GLN A 309 -9.86 1.71 4.51
C GLN A 309 -11.23 1.95 3.85
N ASP A 310 -11.57 3.22 3.60
CA ASP A 310 -12.85 3.62 3.02
C ASP A 310 -12.75 4.01 1.54
N TYR A 311 -11.59 4.48 1.09
CA TYR A 311 -11.38 5.02 -0.27
C TYR A 311 -9.96 4.76 -0.78
N GLY A 312 -9.82 4.51 -2.08
CA GLY A 312 -8.52 4.31 -2.74
C GLY A 312 -8.15 2.83 -2.87
N CYS A 313 -6.87 2.57 -3.12
CA CYS A 313 -6.32 1.22 -3.26
C CYS A 313 -6.39 0.42 -1.94
N THR A 314 -6.30 -0.90 -2.04
CA THR A 314 -6.10 -1.76 -0.87
C THR A 314 -4.63 -1.73 -0.44
N PHE A 315 -4.31 -1.05 0.66
CA PHE A 315 -2.94 -0.94 1.18
C PHE A 315 -2.71 -1.93 2.33
N LYS A 316 -1.82 -2.90 2.12
CA LYS A 316 -1.48 -3.96 3.07
C LYS A 316 -0.08 -3.74 3.62
N LEU A 317 0.01 -3.35 4.89
CA LEU A 317 1.28 -3.12 5.56
C LEU A 317 1.70 -4.35 6.39
N LEU A 318 2.86 -4.92 6.11
CA LEU A 318 3.51 -5.93 6.94
C LEU A 318 4.80 -5.36 7.52
N LEU A 319 4.89 -5.34 8.84
CA LEU A 319 6.10 -5.03 9.57
C LEU A 319 6.57 -6.31 10.27
N THR A 320 7.83 -6.69 10.09
CA THR A 320 8.40 -7.83 10.82
C THR A 320 9.50 -7.38 11.76
N SER A 321 9.71 -8.16 12.81
CA SER A 321 10.76 -7.93 13.78
C SER A 321 11.37 -9.28 14.18
N PRO A 322 12.71 -9.47 14.06
CA PRO A 322 13.37 -10.70 14.48
C PRO A 322 13.23 -10.95 16.00
N TRP A 323 13.05 -9.91 16.81
CA TRP A 323 12.78 -10.00 18.25
C TRP A 323 11.43 -9.35 18.62
N ASN A 324 11.15 -9.21 19.90
CA ASN A 324 10.00 -8.43 20.37
C ASN A 324 10.35 -6.94 20.31
N SER A 325 9.73 -6.20 19.39
CA SER A 325 9.82 -4.74 19.31
C SER A 325 9.45 -4.12 20.66
N ARG A 326 10.21 -3.10 21.07
CA ARG A 326 10.01 -2.40 22.35
C ARG A 326 9.20 -1.12 22.18
N VAL A 327 9.32 -0.50 21.01
CA VAL A 327 8.81 0.85 20.75
C VAL A 327 7.93 0.87 19.51
N LEU A 328 8.40 0.36 18.37
CA LEU A 328 7.76 0.57 17.07
C LEU A 328 6.37 -0.04 16.94
N TYR A 329 6.10 -1.19 17.58
CA TYR A 329 4.76 -1.77 17.58
C TYR A 329 3.71 -0.83 18.20
N LYS A 330 4.12 0.12 19.05
CA LYS A 330 3.21 1.07 19.71
C LYS A 330 2.66 2.12 18.76
N SER A 331 3.39 2.43 17.69
CA SER A 331 2.91 3.33 16.64
C SER A 331 1.78 2.72 15.81
N MET A 332 1.51 1.41 15.98
CA MET A 332 0.40 0.68 15.37
C MET A 332 -0.82 0.54 16.30
N SER A 333 -0.71 1.02 17.56
CA SER A 333 -1.57 0.65 18.70
C SER A 333 -3.01 1.15 18.70
N SER A 334 -3.54 1.65 17.59
CA SER A 334 -5.00 1.79 17.47
C SER A 334 -5.71 0.42 17.52
N ASN A 335 -4.99 -0.69 17.30
CA ASN A 335 -5.50 -2.07 17.39
C ASN A 335 -4.40 -3.06 17.83
N GLU A 336 -4.33 -3.40 19.13
CA GLU A 336 -3.43 -4.48 19.62
C GLU A 336 -3.65 -5.82 18.89
N ASP A 337 -4.85 -6.01 18.33
CA ASP A 337 -5.21 -7.16 17.50
C ASP A 337 -4.34 -7.32 16.24
N ASN A 338 -3.66 -6.28 15.80
CA ASN A 338 -2.79 -6.30 14.63
C ASN A 338 -1.33 -6.66 14.94
N VAL A 339 -1.01 -6.98 16.20
CA VAL A 339 0.33 -7.43 16.61
C VAL A 339 0.34 -8.93 16.87
N VAL A 340 1.35 -9.61 16.34
CA VAL A 340 1.62 -11.03 16.57
C VAL A 340 2.90 -11.17 17.38
N TRP A 341 2.82 -11.95 18.44
CA TRP A 341 3.94 -12.27 19.32
C TRP A 341 4.21 -13.77 19.25
N MET A 342 5.26 -14.16 18.52
CA MET A 342 5.62 -15.56 18.45
C MET A 342 6.14 -16.04 19.82
N PRO A 343 5.76 -17.27 20.23
CA PRO A 343 6.20 -17.79 21.51
C PRO A 343 7.71 -17.99 21.53
N THR A 344 8.29 -17.86 22.73
CA THR A 344 9.71 -18.08 22.97
C THR A 344 10.17 -19.47 22.52
N LYS A 345 9.31 -20.48 22.69
CA LYS A 345 9.53 -21.85 22.19
C LYS A 345 8.47 -22.16 21.15
N VAL A 346 8.93 -22.54 19.96
CA VAL A 346 8.07 -23.04 18.88
C VAL A 346 8.20 -24.57 18.85
N PRO A 347 7.09 -25.34 18.81
CA PRO A 347 7.14 -26.78 18.67
C PRO A 347 7.88 -27.18 17.38
N PRO A 348 8.68 -28.27 17.39
CA PRO A 348 9.35 -28.75 16.18
C PRO A 348 8.35 -28.99 15.05
N GLN A 349 8.60 -28.39 13.88
CA GLN A 349 7.79 -28.55 12.68
C GLN A 349 8.46 -29.49 11.67
N GLY A 350 9.71 -29.90 11.91
CA GLY A 350 10.51 -30.72 11.00
C GLY A 350 11.28 -29.91 9.95
N GLY A 351 11.48 -28.62 10.18
CA GLY A 351 12.17 -27.70 9.28
C GLY A 351 11.30 -27.20 8.12
N PHE A 352 11.86 -26.31 7.31
CA PHE A 352 11.19 -25.79 6.13
C PHE A 352 11.28 -26.80 4.97
N THR A 353 10.22 -26.88 4.16
CA THR A 353 10.23 -27.61 2.88
C THR A 353 9.43 -26.78 1.86
N GLY A 354 9.80 -26.84 0.57
CA GLY A 354 9.07 -26.10 -0.47
C GLY A 354 7.57 -26.45 -0.53
N MET A 355 7.22 -27.71 -0.24
CA MET A 355 5.83 -28.17 -0.18
C MET A 355 5.02 -27.44 0.90
N LYS A 356 5.63 -27.13 2.05
CA LYS A 356 4.96 -26.37 3.13
C LYS A 356 4.57 -24.96 2.69
N TRP A 357 5.33 -24.31 1.82
CA TRP A 357 4.94 -23.00 1.26
C TRP A 357 3.68 -23.13 0.42
N GLY A 358 3.69 -24.05 -0.55
CA GLY A 358 2.57 -24.25 -1.48
C GLY A 358 1.27 -24.62 -0.77
N THR A 359 1.33 -25.38 0.33
CA THR A 359 0.14 -25.76 1.12
C THR A 359 -0.28 -24.71 2.16
N THR A 360 0.44 -23.59 2.28
CA THR A 360 0.14 -22.53 3.27
C THR A 360 -0.04 -21.19 2.57
N LEU A 361 0.88 -20.24 2.76
CA LEU A 361 0.75 -18.87 2.26
C LEU A 361 0.71 -18.78 0.73
N GLY A 362 1.34 -19.72 0.02
CA GLY A 362 1.34 -19.72 -1.45
C GLY A 362 -0.06 -19.80 -2.05
N ALA A 363 -0.98 -20.52 -1.39
CA ALA A 363 -2.37 -20.62 -1.83
C ALA A 363 -3.11 -19.28 -1.67
N ASP A 364 -2.91 -18.58 -0.54
CA ASP A 364 -3.57 -17.30 -0.29
C ASP A 364 -3.12 -16.20 -1.25
N VAL A 365 -1.80 -16.15 -1.54
CA VAL A 365 -1.26 -15.20 -2.51
C VAL A 365 -1.81 -15.51 -3.91
N ALA A 366 -1.88 -16.78 -4.29
CA ALA A 366 -2.43 -17.19 -5.58
C ALA A 366 -3.90 -16.81 -5.77
N LEU A 367 -4.70 -16.70 -4.68
CA LEU A 367 -6.09 -16.23 -4.77
C LEU A 367 -6.21 -14.73 -5.11
N LEU A 368 -5.15 -13.95 -4.89
CA LEU A 368 -5.12 -12.51 -5.16
C LEU A 368 -4.57 -12.20 -6.56
N MET A 369 -3.94 -13.18 -7.21
CA MET A 369 -3.39 -13.02 -8.55
C MET A 369 -4.41 -13.57 -9.58
N PRO A 370 -4.73 -12.82 -10.64
CA PRO A 370 -5.73 -13.22 -11.64
C PRO A 370 -5.33 -14.44 -12.49
#